data_AF-A0A373CRU1-F1
#
_entry.id   AF-A0A373CRU1-F1
#
_cell.length_a   1.000
_cell.length_b   1.000
_cell.length_c   1.000
_cell.angle_alpha   90.00
_cell.angle_beta   90.00
_cell.angle_gamma   90.00
#
_symmetry.space_group_name_H-M   'P 1'
#
loop_
_entity.id
_entity.type
_entity.pdbx_description
1 polymer ?
#
loop_
_entity_poly.entity_id
_entity_poly.type
_entity_poly.pdbx_seq_one_letter_code
_entity_poly.pdbx_strand_id
1 'polypeptide(L)' 'METIYEKYMALPIDKGLLCLEYGDIADPYFCYPVNAKPIGFEGCILYCFLPEYGEMVFACNPE' A
#
# COMPACT_ATOMS: atom_id res chain seq x y z
N MET A 1 -16.97 -6.83 -8.04
CA MET A 1 -16.34 -7.97 -7.35
C MET A 1 -15.28 -7.36 -6.46
N GLU A 2 -15.29 -7.63 -5.16
CA GLU A 2 -14.27 -7.09 -4.25
C GLU A 2 -12.89 -7.69 -4.55
N THR A 3 -11.89 -6.82 -4.55
CA THR A 3 -10.46 -7.15 -4.56
C THR A 3 -10.04 -7.85 -3.26
N ILE A 4 -8.92 -8.57 -3.29
CA ILE A 4 -8.29 -9.19 -2.12
C ILE A 4 -7.98 -8.11 -1.06
N TYR A 5 -7.56 -6.92 -1.49
CA TYR A 5 -7.28 -5.82 -0.58
C TYR A 5 -8.53 -5.30 0.13
N GLU A 6 -9.64 -5.11 -0.58
CA GLU A 6 -10.92 -4.72 0.05
C GLU A 6 -11.38 -5.76 1.08
N LYS A 7 -11.23 -7.05 0.77
CA LYS A 7 -11.51 -8.14 1.72
C LYS A 7 -10.60 -8.08 2.95
N TYR A 8 -9.31 -7.82 2.77
CA TYR A 8 -8.36 -7.60 3.87
C TYR A 8 -8.77 -6.40 4.74
N MET A 9 -9.14 -5.29 4.11
CA MET A 9 -9.54 -4.07 4.83
C MET A 9 -10.80 -4.28 5.69
N ALA A 10 -11.70 -5.16 5.26
CA ALA A 10 -12.90 -5.54 6.00
C ALA A 10 -12.64 -6.48 7.19
N LEU A 11 -11.46 -7.10 7.32
CA LEU A 11 -11.17 -8.02 8.42
C LEU A 11 -11.15 -7.27 9.77
N PRO A 12 -11.73 -7.84 10.85
CA PRO A 12 -11.75 -7.26 12.19
C PRO A 12 -10.42 -7.51 12.93
N ILE A 13 -9.32 -7.13 12.30
CA ILE A 13 -7.96 -7.23 12.83
C ILE A 13 -7.35 -5.84 12.95
N ASP A 14 -6.44 -5.69 13.92
CA ASP A 14 -5.62 -4.50 14.07
C ASP A 14 -4.52 -4.49 13.00
N LYS A 15 -4.67 -3.59 12.03
CA LYS A 15 -3.80 -3.48 10.84
C LYS A 15 -2.51 -2.73 11.14
N GLY A 16 -2.49 -1.92 12.21
CA GLY A 16 -1.28 -1.23 12.66
C GLY A 16 -0.21 -2.21 13.14
N LEU A 17 -0.62 -3.35 13.71
CA LEU A 17 0.29 -4.44 14.10
C LEU A 17 0.95 -5.16 12.92
N LEU A 18 0.42 -4.97 11.70
CA LEU A 18 0.96 -5.53 10.46
C LEU A 18 1.70 -4.49 9.61
N CYS A 19 1.79 -3.24 10.07
CA CYS A 19 2.30 -2.12 9.28
C CYS A 19 1.59 -2.00 7.90
N LEU A 20 0.31 -2.36 7.84
CA LEU A 20 -0.53 -2.35 6.62
C LEU A 20 -1.86 -1.66 6.89
N GLU A 21 -1.81 -0.60 7.68
CA GLU A 21 -2.90 0.37 7.76
C GLU A 21 -2.87 1.30 6.54
N TYR A 22 -4.04 1.78 6.13
CA TYR A 22 -4.11 2.71 5.01
C TYR A 22 -3.29 3.96 5.30
N GLY A 23 -2.30 4.23 4.45
CA GLY A 23 -1.50 5.44 4.48
C GLY A 23 -1.69 6.24 3.20
N ASP A 24 -1.81 7.56 3.33
CA ASP A 24 -1.80 8.46 2.18
C ASP A 24 -0.38 8.95 1.90
N ILE A 25 -0.08 9.26 0.65
CA ILE A 25 1.20 9.86 0.26
C ILE A 25 1.05 11.37 0.44
N ALA A 26 1.49 11.89 1.59
CA ALA A 26 1.49 13.33 1.85
C ALA A 26 2.54 14.07 0.99
N ASP A 27 3.69 13.44 0.75
CA ASP A 27 4.81 13.99 -0.03
C ASP A 27 5.33 12.95 -1.04
N PRO A 28 5.61 13.32 -2.29
CA PRO A 28 6.16 12.40 -3.29
C PRO A 28 7.63 12.10 -3.00
N TYR A 29 7.96 10.82 -2.80
CA TYR A 29 9.34 10.36 -2.70
C TYR A 29 9.85 9.92 -4.09
N PHE A 30 11.17 10.03 -4.32
CA PHE A 30 11.79 9.67 -5.60
C PHE A 30 11.48 8.22 -6.05
N CYS A 31 11.37 7.30 -5.10
CA CYS A 31 11.15 5.88 -5.37
C CYS A 31 9.67 5.51 -5.57
N TYR A 32 8.74 6.47 -5.62
CA TYR A 32 7.32 6.19 -5.77
C TYR A 32 6.96 6.04 -7.25
N PRO A 33 6.48 4.86 -7.68
CA PRO A 33 6.09 4.69 -9.06
C PRO A 33 4.96 5.65 -9.44
N VAL A 34 4.99 6.14 -10.68
CA VAL A 34 3.92 6.98 -11.22
C VAL A 34 2.59 6.20 -11.15
N ASN A 35 1.52 6.86 -10.68
CA ASN A 35 0.18 6.29 -10.47
C ASN A 35 0.08 5.22 -9.37
N ALA A 36 1.09 5.07 -8.51
CA ALA A 36 1.01 4.19 -7.36
C ALA A 36 -0.20 4.54 -6.48
N LYS A 37 -0.98 3.53 -6.12
CA LYS A 37 -2.05 3.65 -5.12
C LYS A 37 -1.52 3.10 -3.80
N PRO A 38 -1.25 3.96 -2.80
CA PRO A 38 -0.71 3.49 -1.53
C PRO A 38 -1.74 2.62 -0.80
N ILE A 39 -1.23 1.59 -0.12
CA ILE A 39 -2.04 0.73 0.74
C ILE A 39 -1.54 0.67 2.18
N GLY A 40 -0.30 1.11 2.44
CA GLY A 40 0.24 1.25 3.78
C GLY A 40 1.75 1.44 3.79
N PHE A 41 2.29 1.59 5.01
CA PHE A 41 3.71 1.85 5.24
C PHE A 41 4.27 0.95 6.36
N GLU A 42 5.45 0.38 6.10
CA GLU A 42 6.30 -0.22 7.12
C GLU A 42 7.57 0.62 7.27
N GLY A 43 7.57 1.53 8.26
CA GLY A 43 8.65 2.51 8.39
C GLY A 43 8.73 3.41 7.16
N CYS A 44 9.84 3.34 6.42
CA CYS A 44 10.02 4.05 5.15
C CYS A 44 9.50 3.27 3.93
N ILE A 45 9.19 1.98 4.06
CA ILE A 45 8.74 1.15 2.93
C ILE A 45 7.28 1.44 2.63
N LEU A 46 7.00 1.94 1.43
CA LEU A 46 5.66 2.09 0.89
C LEU A 46 5.20 0.76 0.27
N TYR A 47 4.03 0.28 0.69
CA TYR A 47 3.28 -0.72 -0.06
C TYR A 47 2.26 -0.06 -0.96
N CYS A 48 2.22 -0.45 -2.24
CA CYS A 48 1.30 0.14 -3.20
C CYS A 48 0.85 -0.84 -4.30
N PHE A 49 -0.24 -0.47 -4.97
CA PHE A 49 -0.67 -1.06 -6.22
C PHE A 49 -0.28 -0.20 -7.41
N LEU A 50 -0.06 -0.85 -8.55
CA LEU A 50 0.00 -0.21 -9.85
C LEU A 50 -1.19 -0.65 -10.70
N PRO A 51 -1.96 0.29 -11.28
CA PRO A 51 -3.17 -0.03 -12.05
C PRO A 51 -2.95 -1.08 -13.15
N GLU A 52 -1.75 -1.10 -13.75
CA GLU A 52 -1.36 -1.96 -14.86
C GLU A 52 -1.06 -3.41 -14.44
N TYR A 53 -0.89 -3.67 -13.15
CA TYR A 53 -0.43 -4.97 -12.62
C TYR A 53 -1.49 -5.68 -11.76
N GLY A 54 -2.74 -5.25 -11.84
CA GLY A 54 -3.86 -5.88 -11.13
C GLY A 54 -3.70 -5.82 -9.62
N GLU A 55 -3.75 -6.97 -8.95
CA GLU A 55 -3.66 -7.08 -7.48
C GLU A 55 -2.24 -7.31 -6.96
N MET A 56 -1.21 -7.12 -7.80
CA MET A 56 0.19 -7.25 -7.39
C MET A 56 0.59 -6.11 -6.45
N VAL A 57 1.07 -6.46 -5.26
CA VAL A 57 1.61 -5.51 -4.28
C VAL A 57 3.09 -5.26 -4.55
N PHE A 58 3.47 -3.99 -4.62
CA PHE A 58 4.85 -3.55 -4.70
C PHE A 58 5.29 -2.97 -3.37
N ALA A 59 6.57 -3.17 -3.03
CA ALA A 59 7.23 -2.56 -1.88
C ALA A 59 8.31 -1.60 -2.40
N CYS A 60 8.22 -0.33 -2.04
CA CYS A 60 9.13 0.72 -2.48
C CYS A 60 9.85 1.31 -1.27
N ASN A 61 11.18 1.17 -1.23
CA ASN A 61 12.01 1.78 -0.20
C ASN A 61 12.63 3.10 -0.74
N PRO A 62 12.38 4.25 -0.11
CA PRO A 62 13.03 5.52 -0.45
C PRO A 62 14.46 5.67 0.08
N GLU A 63 14.91 4.79 0.99
CA GLU A 63 16.28 4.74 1.51
C GLU A 63 17.21 3.85 0.68
#